data_AF-A0A358NC12-F1
#
_entry.id   AF-A0A358NC12-F1
#
_cell.length_a   1.000
_cell.length_b   1.000
_cell.length_c   1.000
_cell.angle_alpha   90.00
_cell.angle_beta   90.00
_cell.angle_gamma   90.00
#
_symmetry.space_group_name_H-M   'P 1'
#
loop_
_entity.id
_entity.type
_entity.pdbx_description
1 polymer ?
#
loop_
_entity_poly.entity_id
_entity_poly.type
_entity_poly.pdbx_seq_one_letter_code
_entity_poly.pdbx_strand_id
1 'polypeptide(L)'
;GDLCYEHDRLNKGNPYEGSARVPMLIRFPECIAAGQTYMQPMGTVDVTPTLLGLAGIKTNHEFEGRDLTAQFSGGGAGQGKQVTFLRNSGTEPQWVCAVDDRFKLVLSVNDQPWLFDAEQDPDELLNFYRRPGSRAATQRLAIALQQYGKQKSDAHLQHPAIVASLKKCLAAKE
;
A
#
# COMPACT_ATOMS: atom_id res chain seq x y z
N GLY A 1 -13.14 1.02 4.16
CA GLY A 1 -14.49 1.28 4.66
C GLY A 1 -15.17 -0.01 5.07
N ASP A 2 -16.16 -0.42 4.29
CA ASP A 2 -16.94 -1.66 4.39
C ASP A 2 -17.22 -2.11 2.94
N LEU A 3 -17.17 -3.41 2.68
CA LEU A 3 -17.40 -3.92 1.32
C LEU A 3 -18.87 -3.88 0.91
N CYS A 4 -19.83 -3.86 1.85
CA CYS A 4 -21.24 -3.74 1.50
C CYS A 4 -21.71 -4.69 0.37
N TYR A 5 -21.24 -5.95 0.37
CA TYR A 5 -21.45 -7.00 -0.65
C TYR A 5 -20.60 -6.92 -1.94
N GLU A 6 -19.72 -5.93 -2.08
CA GLU A 6 -18.68 -5.96 -3.13
C GLU A 6 -17.82 -7.22 -2.99
N HIS A 7 -17.44 -7.81 -4.14
CA HIS A 7 -16.68 -9.07 -4.22
C HIS A 7 -17.31 -10.25 -3.46
N ASP A 8 -18.65 -10.27 -3.33
CA ASP A 8 -19.39 -11.28 -2.57
C ASP A 8 -18.95 -11.36 -1.09
N ARG A 9 -18.62 -10.20 -0.51
CA ARG A 9 -18.10 -10.09 0.85
C ARG A 9 -18.82 -9.03 1.65
N LEU A 10 -19.02 -9.33 2.93
CA LEU A 10 -19.52 -8.40 3.94
C LEU A 10 -18.37 -7.89 4.82
N ASN A 11 -18.54 -6.69 5.39
CA ASN A 11 -17.63 -6.09 6.35
C ASN A 11 -16.25 -5.74 5.74
N LYS A 12 -15.28 -5.45 6.59
CA LYS A 12 -13.90 -5.05 6.26
C LYS A 12 -12.88 -6.12 6.68
N GLY A 13 -11.60 -5.84 6.46
CA GLY A 13 -10.48 -6.75 6.77
C GLY A 13 -9.93 -7.49 5.54
N ASN A 14 -10.35 -7.06 4.36
CA ASN A 14 -9.86 -7.52 3.07
C ASN A 14 -8.96 -6.45 2.43
N PRO A 15 -8.06 -6.84 1.49
CA PRO A 15 -7.14 -5.91 0.83
C PRO A 15 -7.81 -5.01 -0.23
N TYR A 16 -9.06 -5.28 -0.61
CA TYR A 16 -9.81 -4.52 -1.60
C TYR A 16 -10.03 -3.06 -1.18
N GLU A 17 -10.13 -2.16 -2.14
CA GLU A 17 -10.30 -0.72 -1.96
C GLU A 17 -11.52 -0.38 -1.10
N GLY A 18 -12.69 -1.01 -1.34
CA GLY A 18 -13.89 -0.79 -0.51
C GLY A 18 -13.67 -1.08 0.98
N SER A 19 -12.79 -2.04 1.29
CA SER A 19 -12.37 -2.38 2.66
C SER A 19 -11.23 -1.50 3.16
N ALA A 20 -10.17 -1.32 2.38
CA ALA A 20 -8.88 -0.78 2.83
C ALA A 20 -8.70 0.73 2.58
N ARG A 21 -9.20 1.27 1.46
CA ARG A 21 -9.09 2.70 1.16
C ARG A 21 -10.15 3.46 1.93
N VAL A 22 -9.73 4.61 2.47
CA VAL A 22 -10.60 5.50 3.25
C VAL A 22 -10.41 6.94 2.76
N PRO A 23 -11.48 7.76 2.77
CA PRO A 23 -11.34 9.17 2.48
C PRO A 23 -10.54 9.87 3.58
N MET A 24 -9.69 10.83 3.19
CA MET A 24 -8.94 11.68 4.11
C MET A 24 -8.97 13.12 3.61
N LEU A 25 -9.23 14.06 4.50
CA LEU A 25 -9.21 15.50 4.22
C LEU A 25 -8.36 16.21 5.27
N ILE A 26 -7.40 17.02 4.82
CA ILE A 26 -6.56 17.85 5.68
C ILE A 26 -6.79 19.30 5.28
N ARG A 27 -7.10 20.15 6.27
CA ARG A 27 -7.20 21.61 6.08
C ARG A 27 -6.21 22.29 7.00
N PHE A 28 -5.16 22.84 6.42
CA PHE A 28 -4.17 23.64 7.16
C PHE A 28 -3.69 24.84 6.32
N PRO A 29 -4.43 25.97 6.33
CA PRO A 29 -4.23 27.05 5.36
C PRO A 29 -2.86 27.72 5.38
N GLU A 30 -2.14 27.67 6.49
CA GLU A 30 -0.80 28.27 6.63
C GLU A 30 0.28 27.47 5.89
N CYS A 31 0.07 26.18 5.68
CA CYS A 31 1.07 25.28 5.09
C CYS A 31 0.58 24.56 3.83
N ILE A 32 -0.72 24.36 3.67
CA ILE A 32 -1.33 23.58 2.58
C ILE A 32 -2.25 24.49 1.78
N ALA A 33 -1.95 24.69 0.50
CA ALA A 33 -2.82 25.47 -0.36
C ALA A 33 -4.17 24.75 -0.56
N ALA A 34 -5.25 25.52 -0.61
CA ALA A 34 -6.59 24.97 -0.84
C ALA A 34 -6.72 24.32 -2.23
N GLY A 35 -7.63 23.34 -2.34
CA GLY A 35 -7.97 22.71 -3.62
C GLY A 35 -6.96 21.68 -4.15
N GLN A 36 -5.94 21.32 -3.36
CA GLN A 36 -4.99 20.28 -3.74
C GLN A 36 -5.58 18.87 -3.58
N THR A 37 -5.15 17.95 -4.45
CA THR A 37 -5.45 16.51 -4.36
C THR A 37 -4.14 15.72 -4.35
N TYR A 38 -3.95 14.87 -3.34
CA TYR A 38 -2.81 13.97 -3.23
C TYR A 38 -3.22 12.57 -3.69
N MET A 39 -2.63 12.08 -4.78
CA MET A 39 -3.01 10.81 -5.44
C MET A 39 -2.04 9.66 -5.18
N GLN A 40 -0.94 9.89 -4.46
CA GLN A 40 0.01 8.84 -4.11
C GLN A 40 -0.49 8.05 -2.88
N PRO A 41 -0.07 6.79 -2.70
CA PRO A 41 -0.51 5.97 -1.57
C PRO A 41 0.03 6.48 -0.22
N MET A 42 -0.89 6.67 0.72
CA MET A 42 -0.63 7.02 2.12
C MET A 42 -1.19 5.94 3.05
N GLY A 43 -0.40 5.48 4.00
CA GLY A 43 -0.84 4.60 5.08
C GLY A 43 -1.25 5.40 6.32
N THR A 44 -2.07 4.82 7.19
CA THR A 44 -2.46 5.45 8.47
C THR A 44 -1.26 5.72 9.37
N VAL A 45 -0.19 4.93 9.26
CA VAL A 45 1.08 5.13 9.98
C VAL A 45 1.82 6.40 9.57
N ASP A 46 1.56 6.93 8.37
CA ASP A 46 2.17 8.18 7.88
C ASP A 46 1.52 9.42 8.50
N VAL A 47 0.32 9.29 9.08
CA VAL A 47 -0.48 10.43 9.57
C VAL A 47 0.24 11.17 10.69
N THR A 48 0.67 10.46 11.73
CA THR A 48 1.33 11.08 12.89
C THR A 48 2.61 11.84 12.54
N PRO A 49 3.63 11.23 11.88
CA PRO A 49 4.84 11.96 11.52
C PRO A 49 4.55 13.16 10.60
N THR A 50 3.61 13.02 9.67
CA THR A 50 3.26 14.12 8.76
C THR A 50 2.57 15.28 9.47
N LEU A 51 1.65 15.03 10.40
CA LEU A 51 1.00 16.10 11.16
C LEU A 51 1.99 16.83 12.08
N LEU A 52 2.96 16.12 12.67
CA LEU A 52 4.02 16.75 13.46
C LEU A 52 4.93 17.62 12.59
N GLY A 53 5.34 17.12 11.42
CA GLY A 53 6.16 17.87 10.48
C GLY A 53 5.46 19.13 9.95
N LEU A 54 4.17 19.02 9.60
CA LEU A 54 3.33 20.16 9.23
C LEU A 54 3.24 21.19 10.37
N ALA A 55 3.08 20.74 11.62
CA ALA A 55 3.03 21.61 12.79
C ALA A 55 4.39 22.20 13.21
N GLY A 56 5.49 21.86 12.51
CA GLY A 56 6.84 22.29 12.85
C GLY A 56 7.38 21.68 14.15
N ILE A 57 6.78 20.60 14.64
CA ILE A 57 7.16 19.93 15.88
C ILE A 57 8.29 18.94 15.58
N LYS A 58 9.44 19.15 16.23
CA LYS A 58 10.57 18.22 16.17
C LYS A 58 10.47 17.17 17.27
N THR A 59 10.76 15.93 16.93
CA THR A 59 10.81 14.80 17.87
C THR A 59 11.95 13.85 17.51
N ASN A 60 12.47 13.15 18.51
CA ASN A 60 13.47 12.09 18.33
C ASN A 60 12.81 10.70 18.21
N HIS A 61 11.48 10.63 18.18
CA HIS A 61 10.77 9.38 18.03
C HIS A 61 10.90 8.84 16.60
N GLU A 62 11.23 7.55 16.49
CA GLU A 62 11.28 6.86 15.21
C GLU A 62 9.88 6.32 14.86
N PHE A 63 9.25 6.90 13.84
CA PHE A 63 7.96 6.45 13.35
C PHE A 63 8.11 5.29 12.36
N GLU A 64 7.09 4.43 12.31
CA GLU A 64 7.03 3.41 11.26
C GLU A 64 6.64 3.97 9.90
N GLY A 65 5.82 5.01 9.89
CA GLY A 65 5.40 5.74 8.70
C GLY A 65 6.38 6.84 8.29
N ARG A 66 6.11 7.40 7.12
CA ARG A 66 6.89 8.46 6.48
C ARG A 66 6.35 9.82 6.88
N ASP A 67 7.25 10.78 7.03
CA ASP A 67 6.88 12.19 7.04
C ASP A 67 6.61 12.65 5.60
N LEU A 68 5.36 12.99 5.31
CA LEU A 68 4.90 13.46 4.00
C LEU A 68 4.72 14.99 3.94
N THR A 69 5.29 15.74 4.90
CA THR A 69 5.14 17.20 4.98
C THR A 69 5.58 17.89 3.68
N ALA A 70 6.69 17.46 3.07
CA ALA A 70 7.21 18.06 1.83
C ALA A 70 6.24 17.92 0.65
N GLN A 71 5.44 16.85 0.63
CA GLN A 71 4.45 16.56 -0.40
C GLN A 71 3.21 17.47 -0.28
N PHE A 72 2.92 17.96 0.92
CA PHE A 72 1.79 18.87 1.18
C PHE A 72 2.18 20.35 1.09
N SER A 73 3.41 20.71 1.49
CA SER A 73 3.84 22.11 1.61
C SER A 73 4.46 22.72 0.33
N GLY A 74 4.73 21.91 -0.72
CA GLY A 74 5.63 22.30 -1.83
C GLY A 74 5.04 22.38 -3.24
N GLY A 75 3.72 22.27 -3.46
CA GLY A 75 3.15 22.42 -4.81
C GLY A 75 3.47 21.28 -5.78
N GLY A 76 3.60 20.05 -5.29
CA GLY A 76 3.30 18.84 -6.07
C GLY A 76 4.40 18.22 -6.93
N ALA A 77 5.63 18.72 -6.94
CA ALA A 77 6.68 18.15 -7.78
C ALA A 77 7.80 17.46 -6.98
N GLY A 78 7.61 16.16 -6.75
CA GLY A 78 8.71 15.21 -6.59
C GLY A 78 8.88 14.61 -5.20
N GLN A 79 8.71 13.29 -5.13
CA GLN A 79 9.82 12.37 -4.80
C GLN A 79 9.31 10.93 -4.85
N GLY A 80 9.80 10.15 -5.82
CA GLY A 80 9.64 8.69 -5.95
C GLY A 80 8.19 8.19 -6.09
N LYS A 81 7.99 7.08 -6.80
CA LYS A 81 6.73 6.33 -6.66
C LYS A 81 6.64 5.83 -5.22
N GLN A 82 5.62 6.26 -4.51
CA GLN A 82 5.40 5.86 -3.13
C GLN A 82 4.85 4.44 -3.09
N VAL A 83 5.25 3.66 -2.07
CA VAL A 83 4.65 2.36 -1.79
C VAL A 83 4.17 2.34 -0.35
N THR A 84 2.91 1.94 -0.13
CA THR A 84 2.36 1.64 1.19
C THR A 84 2.13 0.14 1.35
N PHE A 85 2.01 -0.31 2.59
CA PHE A 85 1.86 -1.73 2.92
C PHE A 85 0.62 -1.96 3.75
N LEU A 86 -0.10 -3.03 3.42
CA LEU A 86 -1.27 -3.49 4.15
C LEU A 86 -1.08 -4.96 4.51
N ARG A 87 -1.60 -5.38 5.65
CA ARG A 87 -1.68 -6.80 6.01
C ARG A 87 -2.97 -7.06 6.77
N ASN A 88 -3.35 -8.33 6.88
CA ASN A 88 -4.42 -8.70 7.79
C ASN A 88 -4.03 -8.32 9.24
N SER A 89 -5.03 -7.92 10.04
CA SER A 89 -4.82 -7.41 11.39
C SER A 89 -4.60 -8.50 12.45
N GLY A 90 -4.86 -9.77 12.12
CA GLY A 90 -4.70 -10.89 13.03
C GLY A 90 -3.23 -11.26 13.29
N THR A 91 -3.01 -12.03 14.35
CA THR A 91 -1.70 -12.59 14.71
C THR A 91 -1.27 -13.69 13.74
N GLU A 92 -2.23 -14.47 13.25
CA GLU A 92 -2.00 -15.49 12.22
C GLU A 92 -1.89 -14.84 10.85
N PRO A 93 -0.77 -15.02 10.13
CA PRO A 93 -0.61 -14.48 8.78
C PRO A 93 -1.67 -15.02 7.82
N GLN A 94 -2.41 -14.11 7.18
CA GLN A 94 -3.38 -14.47 6.14
C GLN A 94 -3.03 -13.86 4.79
N TRP A 95 -2.71 -12.56 4.78
CA TRP A 95 -2.31 -11.86 3.57
C TRP A 95 -1.47 -10.63 3.89
N VAL A 96 -0.62 -10.25 2.92
CA VAL A 96 0.17 -9.02 2.88
C VAL A 96 0.04 -8.39 1.50
N CYS A 97 0.18 -7.07 1.44
CA CYS A 97 -0.12 -6.30 0.26
C CYS A 97 0.82 -5.09 0.12
N ALA A 98 1.25 -4.81 -1.11
CA ALA A 98 1.95 -3.59 -1.47
C ALA A 98 1.13 -2.75 -2.47
N VAL A 99 0.94 -1.51 -2.04
CA VAL A 99 0.27 -0.32 -2.57
C VAL A 99 1.08 0.68 -3.40
N ASP A 100 1.04 0.77 -4.73
CA ASP A 100 1.56 1.98 -5.42
C ASP A 100 0.44 2.89 -5.97
N ASP A 101 0.80 3.87 -6.82
CA ASP A 101 -0.11 4.83 -7.42
C ASP A 101 -1.09 4.22 -8.44
N ARG A 102 -0.89 2.97 -8.84
CA ARG A 102 -1.67 2.25 -9.85
C ARG A 102 -1.90 0.78 -9.52
N PHE A 103 -0.88 0.08 -9.04
CA PHE A 103 -0.89 -1.36 -8.86
C PHE A 103 -0.97 -1.76 -7.39
N LYS A 104 -1.68 -2.85 -7.16
CA LYS A 104 -1.77 -3.52 -5.86
C LYS A 104 -1.34 -4.98 -6.00
N LEU A 105 -0.30 -5.38 -5.27
CA LEU A 105 0.14 -6.78 -5.21
C LEU A 105 -0.26 -7.38 -3.88
N VAL A 106 -1.11 -8.41 -3.90
CA VAL A 106 -1.54 -9.18 -2.73
C VAL A 106 -0.90 -10.57 -2.76
N LEU A 107 -0.27 -10.94 -1.65
CA LEU A 107 0.20 -12.29 -1.38
C LEU A 107 -0.64 -12.88 -0.25
N SER A 108 -1.27 -14.03 -0.50
CA SER A 108 -2.15 -14.72 0.44
C SER A 108 -1.60 -16.10 0.79
N VAL A 109 -1.95 -16.61 1.97
CA VAL A 109 -1.67 -18.00 2.35
C VAL A 109 -2.57 -19.00 1.62
N ASN A 110 -3.73 -18.54 1.13
CA ASN A 110 -4.78 -19.39 0.56
C ASN A 110 -4.94 -19.24 -0.95
N ASP A 111 -4.05 -18.50 -1.63
CA ASP A 111 -4.18 -18.25 -3.07
C ASP A 111 -2.82 -17.97 -3.75
N GLN A 112 -2.81 -17.95 -5.08
CA GLN A 112 -1.72 -17.42 -5.88
C GLN A 112 -1.55 -15.91 -5.66
N PRO A 113 -0.43 -15.29 -6.09
CA PRO A 113 -0.32 -13.84 -6.11
C PRO A 113 -1.44 -13.19 -6.93
N TRP A 114 -1.99 -12.10 -6.42
CA TRP A 114 -2.94 -11.25 -7.14
C TRP A 114 -2.32 -9.90 -7.41
N LEU A 115 -2.33 -9.48 -8.68
CA LEU A 115 -1.98 -8.12 -9.06
C LEU A 115 -3.23 -7.44 -9.59
N PHE A 116 -3.62 -6.32 -8.99
CA PHE A 116 -4.66 -5.44 -9.51
C PHE A 116 -4.02 -4.24 -10.21
N ASP A 117 -4.65 -3.78 -11.29
CA ASP A 117 -4.28 -2.57 -12.04
C ASP A 117 -5.44 -1.59 -11.98
N ALA A 118 -5.35 -0.58 -11.10
CA ALA A 118 -6.45 0.37 -10.84
C ALA A 118 -6.80 1.26 -12.04
N GLU A 119 -5.92 1.35 -13.06
CA GLU A 119 -6.25 2.07 -14.30
C GLU A 119 -7.08 1.21 -15.26
N GLN A 120 -6.78 -0.08 -15.35
CA GLN A 120 -7.48 -1.00 -16.27
C GLN A 120 -8.71 -1.66 -15.63
N ASP A 121 -8.71 -1.80 -14.31
CA ASP A 121 -9.69 -2.52 -13.52
C ASP A 121 -9.87 -1.83 -12.16
N PRO A 122 -10.55 -0.68 -12.11
CA PRO A 122 -10.75 0.09 -10.88
C PRO A 122 -11.60 -0.66 -9.84
N ASP A 123 -12.37 -1.65 -10.27
CA ASP A 123 -13.26 -2.47 -9.43
C ASP A 123 -12.58 -3.74 -8.89
N GLU A 124 -11.28 -3.93 -9.14
CA GLU A 124 -10.46 -5.06 -8.63
C GLU A 124 -11.05 -6.46 -8.92
N LEU A 125 -11.61 -6.66 -10.11
CA LEU A 125 -12.29 -7.90 -10.51
C LEU A 125 -11.36 -8.91 -11.18
N LEU A 126 -10.24 -8.46 -11.74
CA LEU A 126 -9.35 -9.25 -12.58
C LEU A 126 -7.96 -9.39 -11.94
N ASN A 127 -7.47 -10.63 -11.89
CA ASN A 127 -6.08 -10.88 -11.54
C ASN A 127 -5.16 -10.67 -12.74
N PHE A 128 -4.31 -9.62 -12.70
CA PHE A 128 -3.30 -9.32 -13.72
C PHE A 128 -1.98 -10.06 -13.52
N TYR A 129 -1.79 -10.81 -12.43
CA TYR A 129 -0.58 -11.58 -12.19
C TYR A 129 -0.31 -12.54 -13.37
N ARG A 130 0.92 -12.50 -13.91
CA ARG A 130 1.36 -13.26 -15.11
C ARG A 130 0.66 -12.92 -16.43
N ARG A 131 -0.19 -11.90 -16.49
CA ARG A 131 -0.67 -11.36 -17.77
C ARG A 131 0.46 -10.61 -18.51
N PRO A 132 0.41 -10.55 -19.86
CA PRO A 132 1.34 -9.72 -20.62
C PRO A 132 1.41 -8.28 -20.08
N GLY A 133 2.62 -7.75 -19.91
CA GLY A 133 2.84 -6.38 -19.40
C GLY A 133 2.84 -6.22 -17.88
N SER A 134 2.41 -7.22 -17.10
CA SER A 134 2.25 -7.06 -15.64
C SER A 134 3.51 -7.38 -14.81
N ARG A 135 4.55 -7.92 -15.47
CA ARG A 135 5.79 -8.41 -14.84
C ARG A 135 6.57 -7.33 -14.10
N ALA A 136 6.80 -6.18 -14.74
CA ALA A 136 7.59 -5.10 -14.14
C ALA A 136 6.93 -4.55 -12.87
N ALA A 137 5.60 -4.38 -12.89
CA ALA A 137 4.84 -3.95 -11.72
C ALA A 137 4.89 -5.01 -10.60
N THR A 138 4.67 -6.28 -10.96
CA THR A 138 4.75 -7.40 -10.01
C THR A 138 6.11 -7.47 -9.32
N GLN A 139 7.21 -7.40 -10.07
CA GLN A 139 8.56 -7.47 -9.51
C GLN A 139 8.87 -6.26 -8.63
N ARG A 140 8.51 -5.06 -9.06
CA ARG A 140 8.73 -3.83 -8.30
C ARG A 140 8.03 -3.86 -6.94
N LEU A 141 6.75 -4.25 -6.90
CA LEU A 141 6.00 -4.36 -5.64
C LEU A 141 6.49 -5.53 -4.78
N ALA A 142 6.92 -6.64 -5.39
CA ALA A 142 7.53 -7.74 -4.66
C ALA A 142 8.87 -7.35 -4.02
N ILE A 143 9.70 -6.56 -4.70
CA ILE A 143 10.94 -6.01 -4.13
C ILE A 143 10.61 -5.12 -2.92
N ALA A 144 9.60 -4.25 -3.05
CA ALA A 144 9.15 -3.41 -1.94
C ALA A 144 8.68 -4.23 -0.74
N LEU A 145 7.87 -5.30 -0.94
CA LEU A 145 7.48 -6.22 0.12
C LEU A 145 8.69 -6.92 0.77
N GLN A 146 9.65 -7.38 -0.03
CA GLN A 146 10.85 -8.02 0.52
C GLN A 146 11.65 -7.07 1.40
N GLN A 147 11.81 -5.81 0.97
CA GLN A 147 12.52 -4.78 1.73
C GLN A 147 11.76 -4.44 3.02
N TYR A 148 10.44 -4.25 2.94
CA TYR A 148 9.59 -4.01 4.10
C TYR A 148 9.70 -5.13 5.14
N GLY A 149 9.57 -6.39 4.71
CA GLY A 149 9.68 -7.55 5.60
C GLY A 149 11.03 -7.64 6.31
N LYS A 150 12.14 -7.30 5.62
CA LYS A 150 13.48 -7.24 6.23
C LYS A 150 13.61 -6.10 7.24
N GLN A 151 13.12 -4.91 6.90
CA GLN A 151 13.25 -3.72 7.75
C GLN A 151 12.40 -3.80 9.01
N LYS A 152 11.17 -4.33 8.90
CA LYS A 152 10.21 -4.39 10.01
C LYS A 152 10.17 -5.74 10.71
N SER A 153 10.91 -6.73 10.22
CA SER A 153 10.87 -8.11 10.72
C SER A 153 9.43 -8.65 10.80
N ASP A 154 8.59 -8.28 9.82
CA ASP A 154 7.16 -8.59 9.84
C ASP A 154 6.93 -10.11 9.72
N ALA A 155 6.22 -10.69 10.70
CA ALA A 155 5.97 -12.13 10.79
C ALA A 155 5.12 -12.66 9.61
N HIS A 156 4.26 -11.84 9.02
CA HIS A 156 3.44 -12.27 7.89
C HIS A 156 4.30 -12.57 6.66
N LEU A 157 5.39 -11.83 6.47
CA LEU A 157 6.37 -12.05 5.40
C LEU A 157 7.35 -13.19 5.69
N GLN A 158 7.21 -13.88 6.82
CA GLN A 158 7.97 -15.10 7.17
C GLN A 158 7.15 -16.37 6.94
N HIS A 159 5.82 -16.27 6.75
CA HIS A 159 4.96 -17.42 6.54
C HIS A 159 5.34 -18.18 5.24
N PRO A 160 5.48 -19.52 5.26
CA PRO A 160 6.00 -20.29 4.13
C PRO A 160 5.27 -20.06 2.80
N ALA A 161 3.93 -19.99 2.83
CA ALA A 161 3.13 -19.74 1.62
C ALA A 161 3.38 -18.34 1.02
N ILE A 162 3.46 -17.31 1.87
CA ILE A 162 3.73 -15.93 1.44
C ILE A 162 5.16 -15.82 0.91
N VAL A 163 6.13 -16.43 1.58
CA VAL A 163 7.54 -16.48 1.11
C VAL A 163 7.65 -17.17 -0.24
N ALA A 164 6.93 -18.28 -0.45
CA ALA A 164 6.90 -18.99 -1.72
C ALA A 164 6.30 -18.12 -2.84
N SER A 165 5.18 -17.44 -2.57
CA SER A 165 4.54 -16.50 -3.48
C SER A 165 5.43 -15.30 -3.81
N LEU A 166 6.13 -14.76 -2.82
CA LEU A 166 7.10 -13.68 -3.00
C LEU A 166 8.26 -14.11 -3.90
N LYS A 167 8.84 -15.30 -3.67
CA LYS A 167 9.88 -15.87 -4.53
C LYS A 167 9.41 -16.03 -5.98
N LYS A 168 8.17 -16.49 -6.21
CA LYS A 168 7.58 -16.60 -7.56
C LYS A 168 7.45 -15.23 -8.24
N CYS A 169 7.04 -14.19 -7.50
CA CYS A 169 6.93 -12.83 -8.03
C CYS A 169 8.30 -12.25 -8.42
N LEU A 170 9.34 -12.53 -7.63
CA LEU A 170 10.71 -12.09 -7.90
C LEU A 170 11.34 -12.86 -9.07
N ALA A 171 11.09 -14.17 -9.15
CA ALA A 171 11.73 -15.07 -10.09
C ALA A 171 11.10 -15.12 -11.49
N ALA A 172 10.02 -14.37 -11.76
CA ALA A 172 9.37 -14.37 -13.07
C ALA A 172 10.39 -14.05 -14.18
N LYS A 173 10.76 -15.05 -14.98
CA LYS A 173 11.54 -14.91 -16.23
C LYS A 173 10.60 -14.55 -17.38
N GLU A 174 11.18 -14.01 -18.45
CA GLU A 174 10.46 -13.66 -19.70
C GLU A 174 9.72 -14.85 -20.30
#